data_AF-A0A852GLR9-F1
#
_entry.id   AF-A0A852GLR9-F1
#
_cell.length_a   1.000
_cell.length_b   1.000
_cell.length_c   1.000
_cell.angle_alpha   90.00
_cell.angle_beta   90.00
_cell.angle_gamma   90.00
#
_symmetry.space_group_name_H-M   'P 1'
#
loop_
_entity.id
_entity.type
_entity.pdbx_description
1 polymer ?
#
loop_
_entity_poly.entity_id
_entity_poly.type
_entity_poly.pdbx_seq_one_letter_code
_entity_poly.pdbx_strand_id
1 'polypeptide(L)'
;MDAAGSQVEKECAQYAGLSEKGMVITQGGKLLCKKIMHLINAKNVKIEVSIVLEECEQRKYKSVSFPAIGTGQAGQSPAKVADEMLDAVVEFASKTSVQHLKKIKIIIFQTNMLRYFYESMKKKESSDSSITVFSGKTDKKKPTVLEKKVDLATFQICGESKKNVDATELWIKNLILKEQFENIISDELIENFDERQIDTLADLQRRKHVTIHLENKHSPHHIKISGISRDVCFVSVEVQKMIQKIKDTEEERSKAELVYNLVEWRYPGSNGNFVAFDKLTNMQLEDAQIAKKPHLTVKINKKNYNVDLNTLQANDDQGKTINIQRVPKNEGKL
;
A
#
# COMPACT_ATOMS: atom_id res chain seq x y z
N MET A 1 45.75 -3.31 -13.40
CA MET A 1 46.62 -2.12 -13.54
C MET A 1 46.59 -1.60 -14.97
N ASP A 2 46.59 -2.49 -15.96
CA ASP A 2 46.62 -2.21 -17.40
C ASP A 2 45.63 -1.13 -17.87
N ALA A 3 44.36 -1.23 -17.43
CA ALA A 3 43.33 -0.26 -17.81
C ALA A 3 43.53 1.14 -17.21
N ALA A 4 44.24 1.26 -16.08
CA ALA A 4 44.56 2.56 -15.47
C ALA A 4 45.78 3.22 -16.14
N GLY A 5 46.67 2.42 -16.72
CA GLY A 5 47.87 2.84 -17.45
C GLY A 5 49.13 2.94 -16.57
N SER A 6 50.28 2.97 -17.23
CA SER A 6 51.61 2.87 -16.60
C SER A 6 51.97 3.99 -15.63
N GLN A 7 51.27 5.13 -15.67
CA GLN A 7 51.45 6.20 -14.69
C GLN A 7 51.02 5.75 -13.29
N VAL A 8 49.90 5.02 -13.18
CA VAL A 8 49.40 4.51 -11.89
C VAL A 8 50.34 3.44 -11.33
N GLU A 9 50.94 2.62 -12.18
CA GLU A 9 51.96 1.63 -11.79
C GLU A 9 53.20 2.30 -11.19
N LYS A 10 53.68 3.39 -11.82
CA LYS A 10 54.80 4.18 -11.31
C LYS A 10 54.48 4.83 -9.96
N GLU A 11 53.28 5.41 -9.80
CA GLU A 11 52.83 5.96 -8.52
C GLU A 11 52.80 4.87 -7.44
N CYS A 12 52.28 3.68 -7.75
CA CYS A 12 52.27 2.57 -6.81
C CYS A 12 53.68 2.12 -6.42
N ALA A 13 54.62 2.03 -7.38
CA ALA A 13 56.00 1.67 -7.10
C ALA A 13 56.72 2.73 -6.27
N GLN A 14 56.44 4.01 -6.53
CA GLN A 14 57.01 5.13 -5.77
C GLN A 14 56.51 5.17 -4.33
N TYR A 15 55.23 4.85 -4.11
CA TYR A 15 54.63 4.83 -2.77
C TYR A 15 54.69 3.45 -2.10
N ALA A 16 55.35 2.47 -2.73
CA ALA A 16 55.55 1.15 -2.15
C ALA A 16 56.38 1.29 -0.86
N GLY A 17 55.76 0.98 0.29
CA GLY A 17 56.37 1.14 1.62
C GLY A 17 56.01 2.42 2.37
N LEU A 18 55.32 3.37 1.73
CA LEU A 18 54.82 4.61 2.35
C LEU A 18 53.32 4.55 2.64
N SER A 19 52.78 3.35 2.89
CA SER A 19 51.35 3.17 3.08
C SER A 19 50.87 3.86 4.36
N GLU A 20 49.93 4.78 4.21
CA GLU A 20 49.21 5.36 5.34
C GLU A 20 47.97 4.50 5.59
N LYS A 21 47.77 4.05 6.85
CA LYS A 21 46.64 3.20 7.25
C LYS A 21 46.47 1.91 6.41
N GLY A 22 47.55 1.36 5.88
CA GLY A 22 47.52 0.13 5.07
C GLY A 22 47.01 0.32 3.63
N MET A 23 46.99 1.57 3.13
CA MET A 23 46.49 1.89 1.80
C MET A 23 47.43 2.85 1.08
N VAL A 24 47.48 2.76 -0.25
CA VAL A 24 48.14 3.72 -1.13
C VAL A 24 47.10 4.39 -2.01
N ILE A 25 47.15 5.73 -2.15
CA ILE A 25 46.21 6.48 -2.97
C ILE A 25 46.93 7.06 -4.19
N THR A 26 46.49 6.68 -5.38
CA THR A 26 47.03 7.19 -6.65
C THR A 26 45.99 8.02 -7.41
N GLN A 27 46.42 8.66 -8.49
CA GLN A 27 45.49 9.20 -9.49
C GLN A 27 44.69 8.09 -10.18
N GLY A 28 43.58 8.47 -10.83
CA GLY A 28 42.72 7.57 -11.60
C GLY A 28 43.32 7.05 -12.91
N GLY A 29 44.36 7.72 -13.42
CA GLY A 29 44.94 7.41 -14.73
C GLY A 29 43.89 7.49 -15.83
N LYS A 30 43.78 6.43 -16.64
CA LYS A 30 42.79 6.31 -17.73
C LYS A 30 41.41 5.83 -17.26
N LEU A 31 41.23 5.50 -15.97
CA LEU A 31 39.91 5.09 -15.45
C LEU A 31 39.00 6.31 -15.24
N LEU A 32 37.70 6.09 -15.32
CA LEU A 32 36.67 7.11 -15.07
C LEU A 32 36.47 7.36 -13.56
N CYS A 33 37.54 7.67 -12.84
CA CYS A 33 37.52 7.99 -11.41
C CYS A 33 38.60 9.04 -11.07
N LYS A 34 38.42 9.74 -9.94
CA LYS A 34 39.38 10.77 -9.51
C LYS A 34 40.64 10.19 -8.89
N LYS A 35 40.50 9.12 -8.12
CA LYS A 35 41.56 8.47 -7.33
C LYS A 35 41.34 6.97 -7.31
N ILE A 36 42.42 6.22 -7.15
CA ILE A 36 42.38 4.78 -6.87
C ILE A 36 42.99 4.57 -5.48
N MET A 37 42.30 3.78 -4.66
CA MET A 37 42.67 3.43 -3.31
C MET A 37 43.11 1.96 -3.30
N HIS A 38 44.42 1.73 -3.26
CA HIS A 38 45.04 0.40 -3.30
C HIS A 38 45.22 -0.11 -1.88
N LEU A 39 44.42 -1.11 -1.52
CA LEU A 39 44.47 -1.76 -0.21
C LEU A 39 45.61 -2.78 -0.16
N ILE A 40 46.45 -2.69 0.87
CA ILE A 40 47.53 -3.65 1.09
C ILE A 40 46.99 -4.75 1.99
N ASN A 41 46.83 -5.94 1.40
CA ASN A 41 46.21 -7.15 1.93
C ASN A 41 46.20 -7.25 3.47
N ALA A 42 45.14 -6.72 4.09
CA ALA A 42 44.84 -6.92 5.49
C ALA A 42 43.78 -8.01 5.60
N LYS A 43 43.90 -8.89 6.61
CA LYS A 43 43.05 -10.08 6.74
C LYS A 43 41.58 -9.78 7.06
N ASN A 44 41.20 -8.52 7.22
CA ASN A 44 39.89 -8.10 7.70
C ASN A 44 39.23 -7.11 6.72
N VAL A 45 38.29 -7.61 5.92
CA VAL A 45 37.66 -6.83 4.84
C VAL A 45 36.79 -5.72 5.41
N LYS A 46 36.15 -5.96 6.56
CA LYS A 46 35.34 -4.94 7.24
C LYS A 46 36.18 -3.70 7.56
N ILE A 47 37.35 -3.88 8.17
CA ILE A 47 38.26 -2.77 8.51
C ILE A 47 38.72 -2.03 7.25
N GLU A 48 39.11 -2.75 6.20
CA GLU A 48 39.55 -2.15 4.94
C GLU A 48 38.47 -1.27 4.30
N VAL A 49 37.23 -1.76 4.25
CA VAL A 49 36.08 -1.01 3.72
C VAL A 49 35.82 0.22 4.59
N SER A 50 35.84 0.10 5.92
CA SER A 50 35.66 1.22 6.84
C SER A 50 36.69 2.33 6.62
N ILE A 51 37.98 1.98 6.48
CA ILE A 51 39.06 2.95 6.23
C ILE A 51 38.82 3.71 4.93
N VAL A 52 38.43 3.01 3.87
CA VAL A 52 38.13 3.64 2.57
C VAL A 52 36.94 4.60 2.68
N LEU A 53 35.86 4.19 3.36
CA LEU A 53 34.68 5.02 3.54
C LEU A 53 35.00 6.31 4.32
N GLU A 54 35.81 6.20 5.38
CA GLU A 54 36.27 7.35 6.17
C GLU A 54 37.18 8.28 5.38
N GLU A 55 38.12 7.74 4.61
CA GLU A 55 38.98 8.53 3.72
C GLU A 55 38.17 9.26 2.64
N CYS A 56 37.16 8.59 2.07
CA CYS A 56 36.25 9.22 1.12
C CYS A 56 35.48 10.40 1.74
N GLU A 57 34.99 10.26 2.97
CA GLU A 57 34.28 11.32 3.68
C GLU A 57 35.22 12.49 4.01
N GLN A 58 36.40 12.21 4.56
CA GLN A 58 37.42 13.22 4.87
C GLN A 58 37.84 14.03 3.64
N ARG A 59 37.97 13.35 2.49
CA ARG A 59 38.32 13.97 1.20
C ARG A 59 37.12 14.54 0.46
N LYS A 60 35.93 14.54 1.06
CA LYS A 60 34.68 15.10 0.52
C LYS A 60 34.27 14.48 -0.82
N TYR A 61 34.56 13.20 -1.02
CA TYR A 61 34.12 12.47 -2.20
C TYR A 61 32.65 12.09 -2.10
N LYS A 62 31.95 12.13 -3.23
CA LYS A 62 30.50 11.86 -3.31
C LYS A 62 30.18 10.39 -3.56
N SER A 63 31.12 9.62 -4.09
CA SER A 63 30.91 8.23 -4.47
C SER A 63 32.17 7.38 -4.40
N VAL A 64 32.00 6.11 -4.08
CA VAL A 64 33.06 5.09 -4.08
C VAL A 64 32.53 3.77 -4.66
N SER A 65 33.41 3.03 -5.33
CA SER A 65 33.11 1.70 -5.87
C SER A 65 34.15 0.71 -5.36
N PHE A 66 33.68 -0.43 -4.86
CA PHE A 66 34.51 -1.53 -4.36
C PHE A 66 34.36 -2.76 -5.26
N PRO A 67 35.41 -3.56 -5.48
CA PRO A 67 35.23 -4.95 -5.90
C PRO A 67 34.72 -5.80 -4.72
N ALA A 68 34.41 -7.09 -4.96
CA ALA A 68 34.33 -8.07 -3.87
C ALA A 68 35.73 -8.32 -3.29
N ILE A 69 36.13 -7.53 -2.31
CA ILE A 69 37.51 -7.52 -1.79
C ILE A 69 37.85 -8.89 -1.19
N GLY A 70 39.01 -9.44 -1.58
CA GLY A 70 39.52 -10.69 -1.02
C GLY A 70 38.98 -11.99 -1.62
N THR A 71 37.95 -11.95 -2.49
CA THR A 71 37.39 -13.18 -3.11
C THR A 71 38.20 -13.72 -4.28
N GLY A 72 39.26 -13.02 -4.68
CA GLY A 72 40.21 -13.44 -5.73
C GLY A 72 41.36 -14.29 -5.16
N GLN A 73 42.59 -13.89 -5.43
CA GLN A 73 43.80 -14.61 -5.00
C GLN A 73 43.93 -14.79 -3.48
N ALA A 74 43.30 -13.93 -2.67
CA ALA A 74 43.30 -14.06 -1.21
C ALA A 74 42.37 -15.20 -0.70
N GLY A 75 41.55 -15.80 -1.57
CA GLY A 75 40.78 -17.01 -1.26
C GLY A 75 39.71 -16.85 -0.19
N GLN A 76 39.25 -15.62 0.09
CA GLN A 76 38.21 -15.41 1.09
C GLN A 76 36.84 -15.88 0.61
N SER A 77 36.04 -16.44 1.53
CA SER A 77 34.69 -16.89 1.24
C SER A 77 33.80 -15.72 0.76
N PRO A 78 33.14 -15.83 -0.41
CA PRO A 78 32.26 -14.77 -0.91
C PRO A 78 31.12 -14.39 0.05
N ALA A 79 30.58 -15.35 0.80
CA ALA A 79 29.55 -15.09 1.82
C ALA A 79 30.10 -14.25 2.97
N LYS A 80 31.28 -14.61 3.48
CA LYS A 80 31.95 -13.86 4.55
C LYS A 80 32.29 -12.43 4.10
N VAL A 81 32.85 -12.29 2.90
CA VAL A 81 33.18 -10.98 2.32
C VAL A 81 31.93 -10.12 2.16
N ALA A 82 30.83 -10.69 1.67
CA ALA A 82 29.57 -9.98 1.53
C ALA A 82 29.06 -9.43 2.87
N ASP A 83 29.06 -10.26 3.92
CA ASP A 83 28.66 -9.85 5.26
C ASP A 83 29.58 -8.75 5.82
N GLU A 84 30.90 -8.93 5.76
CA GLU A 84 31.88 -7.95 6.28
C GLU A 84 31.83 -6.60 5.55
N MET A 85 31.74 -6.61 4.22
CA MET A 85 31.64 -5.37 3.45
C MET A 85 30.35 -4.60 3.77
N LEU A 86 29.22 -5.30 3.85
CA LEU A 86 27.94 -4.66 4.14
C LEU A 86 27.85 -4.21 5.60
N ASP A 87 28.45 -4.94 6.54
CA ASP A 87 28.56 -4.51 7.95
C ASP A 87 29.34 -3.20 8.06
N ALA A 88 30.47 -3.07 7.36
CA ALA A 88 31.23 -1.82 7.32
C ALA A 88 30.41 -0.66 6.77
N VAL A 89 29.62 -0.91 5.71
CA VAL A 89 28.75 0.11 5.11
C VAL A 89 27.64 0.53 6.06
N VAL A 90 26.97 -0.41 6.72
CA VAL A 90 25.92 -0.13 7.71
C VAL A 90 26.48 0.66 8.89
N GLU A 91 27.62 0.22 9.43
CA GLU A 91 28.28 0.91 10.54
C GLU A 91 28.69 2.32 10.15
N PHE A 92 29.29 2.51 8.98
CA PHE A 92 29.63 3.84 8.48
C PHE A 92 28.39 4.72 8.30
N ALA A 93 27.33 4.21 7.66
CA ALA A 93 26.10 4.95 7.40
C ALA A 93 25.34 5.32 8.68
N SER A 94 25.51 4.55 9.76
CA SER A 94 24.89 4.84 11.06
C SER A 94 25.54 6.02 11.80
N LYS A 95 26.74 6.46 11.40
CA LYS A 95 27.43 7.59 12.02
C LYS A 95 26.73 8.91 11.66
N THR A 96 26.40 9.73 12.66
CA THR A 96 25.77 11.05 12.48
C THR A 96 26.64 12.06 11.71
N SER A 97 27.94 11.79 11.55
CA SER A 97 28.92 12.67 10.92
C SER A 97 29.05 12.51 9.40
N VAL A 98 28.35 11.58 8.76
CA VAL A 98 28.49 11.33 7.31
C VAL A 98 27.73 12.40 6.51
N GLN A 99 28.45 13.27 5.82
CA GLN A 99 27.88 14.41 5.10
C GLN A 99 28.11 14.37 3.58
N HIS A 100 29.23 13.81 3.11
CA HIS A 100 29.70 14.00 1.74
C HIS A 100 29.54 12.75 0.88
N LEU A 101 29.85 11.57 1.40
CA LEU A 101 29.75 10.31 0.68
C LEU A 101 28.29 9.87 0.58
N LYS A 102 27.73 9.88 -0.63
CA LYS A 102 26.30 9.59 -0.88
C LYS A 102 26.04 8.29 -1.64
N LYS A 103 27.07 7.73 -2.28
CA LYS A 103 26.89 6.57 -3.15
C LYS A 103 28.01 5.56 -2.98
N ILE A 104 27.66 4.37 -2.52
CA ILE A 104 28.56 3.23 -2.38
C ILE A 104 28.09 2.16 -3.36
N LYS A 105 29.00 1.65 -4.19
CA LYS A 105 28.72 0.54 -5.12
C LYS A 105 29.67 -0.61 -4.85
N ILE A 106 29.15 -1.82 -4.78
CA ILE A 106 29.97 -3.04 -4.79
C ILE A 106 29.79 -3.69 -6.16
N ILE A 107 30.89 -3.81 -6.90
CA ILE A 107 30.93 -4.34 -8.27
C ILE A 107 31.35 -5.79 -8.20
N ILE A 108 30.41 -6.68 -8.53
CA ILE A 108 30.62 -8.13 -8.51
C ILE A 108 30.97 -8.59 -9.92
N PHE A 109 32.19 -9.13 -10.09
CA PHE A 109 32.65 -9.64 -11.39
C PHE A 109 32.08 -11.02 -11.71
N GLN A 110 32.07 -11.96 -10.74
CA GLN A 110 31.55 -13.31 -10.96
C GLN A 110 30.09 -13.41 -10.51
N THR A 111 29.19 -13.70 -11.46
CA THR A 111 27.72 -13.70 -11.24
C THR A 111 27.27 -14.64 -10.13
N ASN A 112 27.95 -15.78 -9.94
CA ASN A 112 27.65 -16.74 -8.87
C ASN A 112 27.83 -16.14 -7.46
N MET A 113 28.62 -15.08 -7.30
CA MET A 113 28.79 -14.38 -6.02
C MET A 113 27.64 -13.43 -5.70
N LEU A 114 26.87 -13.00 -6.70
CA LEU A 114 25.81 -12.00 -6.53
C LEU A 114 24.76 -12.44 -5.50
N ARG A 115 24.46 -13.75 -5.46
CA ARG A 115 23.50 -14.33 -4.49
C ARG A 115 23.90 -14.06 -3.04
N TYR A 116 25.19 -14.12 -2.71
CA TYR A 116 25.66 -13.94 -1.34
C TYR A 116 25.53 -12.48 -0.88
N PHE A 117 25.85 -11.53 -1.77
CA PHE A 117 25.65 -10.10 -1.51
C PHE A 117 24.17 -9.76 -1.39
N TYR A 118 23.32 -10.35 -2.22
CA TYR A 118 21.88 -10.17 -2.16
C TYR A 118 21.28 -10.73 -0.86
N GLU A 119 21.66 -11.94 -0.46
CA GLU A 119 21.22 -12.54 0.80
C GLU A 119 21.68 -11.74 2.02
N SER A 120 22.91 -11.24 2.01
CA SER A 120 23.44 -10.41 3.09
C SER A 120 22.69 -9.07 3.20
N MET A 121 22.36 -8.42 2.08
CA MET A 121 21.52 -7.21 2.09
C MET A 121 20.13 -7.51 2.68
N LYS A 122 19.48 -8.59 2.27
CA LYS A 122 18.16 -8.99 2.81
C LYS A 122 18.17 -9.22 4.31
N LYS A 123 19.19 -9.91 4.84
CA LYS A 123 19.33 -10.13 6.29
C LYS A 123 19.38 -8.81 7.06
N LYS A 124 20.02 -7.79 6.49
CA LYS A 124 20.20 -6.47 7.10
C LYS A 124 18.95 -5.57 6.96
N GLU A 125 18.08 -5.82 5.98
CA GLU A 125 16.77 -5.17 5.88
C GLU A 125 15.80 -5.64 6.97
N SER A 126 15.87 -6.91 7.40
CA SER A 126 14.98 -7.49 8.41
C SER A 126 15.32 -7.12 9.87
N SER A 127 16.44 -6.44 10.10
CA SER A 127 16.90 -6.03 11.44
C SER A 127 16.42 -4.61 11.72
N ASP A 128 15.19 -4.48 12.23
CA ASP A 128 14.54 -3.23 12.62
C ASP A 128 15.44 -2.38 13.54
N SER A 129 16.06 -1.34 12.97
CA SER A 129 16.72 -0.27 13.71
C SER A 129 16.00 1.02 13.34
N SER A 130 15.11 1.44 14.23
CA SER A 130 14.19 2.56 14.08
C SER A 130 14.90 3.86 13.72
N ILE A 131 14.59 4.43 12.55
CA ILE A 131 14.86 5.84 12.24
C ILE A 131 13.52 6.59 12.35
N THR A 132 13.22 7.09 13.54
CA THR A 132 12.09 8.00 13.77
C THR A 132 12.40 9.37 13.17
N VAL A 133 11.69 9.74 12.10
CA VAL A 133 11.61 11.13 11.63
C VAL A 133 10.24 11.68 12.00
N PHE A 134 10.24 12.57 12.99
CA PHE A 134 9.11 13.42 13.35
C PHE A 134 8.83 14.43 12.23
N SER A 135 7.57 14.55 11.79
CA SER A 135 7.10 15.68 10.99
C SER A 135 5.81 16.23 11.57
N GLY A 136 5.83 17.53 11.87
CA GLY A 136 4.78 18.26 12.57
C GLY A 136 3.49 18.42 11.76
N LYS A 137 2.39 18.60 12.50
CA LYS A 137 1.05 18.87 11.98
C LYS A 137 0.94 20.34 11.57
N THR A 138 0.39 20.59 10.38
CA THR A 138 -0.27 21.85 10.03
C THR A 138 -1.56 21.56 9.29
N ASP A 139 -2.67 22.06 9.84
CA ASP A 139 -4.02 22.03 9.27
C ASP A 139 -4.11 22.84 7.98
N LYS A 140 -4.46 22.22 6.83
CA LYS A 140 -5.16 22.87 5.69
C LYS A 140 -5.94 21.85 4.84
N LYS A 141 -7.25 22.11 4.70
CA LYS A 141 -8.25 21.71 3.66
C LYS A 141 -8.19 20.29 3.05
N LYS A 142 -9.28 19.53 3.23
CA LYS A 142 -9.56 18.23 2.59
C LYS A 142 -9.29 18.29 1.06
N PRO A 143 -8.37 17.48 0.50
CA PRO A 143 -8.27 17.28 -0.93
C PRO A 143 -9.30 16.24 -1.39
N THR A 144 -9.92 16.48 -2.55
CA THR A 144 -10.73 15.55 -3.35
C THR A 144 -9.91 14.40 -3.98
N VAL A 145 -8.77 14.07 -3.37
CA VAL A 145 -7.82 13.07 -3.83
C VAL A 145 -7.48 12.21 -2.63
N LEU A 146 -7.80 10.92 -2.69
CA LEU A 146 -7.29 9.94 -1.73
C LEU A 146 -5.75 9.97 -1.85
N GLU A 147 -5.06 10.32 -0.74
CA GLU A 147 -3.62 10.62 -0.74
C GLU A 147 -2.81 9.63 -1.60
N LYS A 148 -2.13 10.18 -2.61
CA LYS A 148 -1.34 9.41 -3.55
C LYS A 148 0.04 9.17 -2.97
N LYS A 149 0.17 8.16 -2.09
CA LYS A 149 1.49 7.70 -1.64
C LYS A 149 2.08 6.83 -2.75
N VAL A 150 2.90 7.43 -3.62
CA VAL A 150 3.59 6.68 -4.67
C VAL A 150 4.88 6.12 -4.08
N ASP A 151 4.90 4.81 -3.84
CA ASP A 151 6.12 4.10 -3.48
C ASP A 151 7.02 4.00 -4.73
N LEU A 152 8.10 4.79 -4.76
CA LEU A 152 8.99 4.87 -5.91
C LEU A 152 9.91 3.65 -5.97
N ALA A 153 9.68 2.77 -6.95
CA ALA A 153 10.63 1.72 -7.30
C ALA A 153 11.67 2.24 -8.30
N THR A 154 12.96 2.13 -7.96
CA THR A 154 14.07 2.52 -8.86
C THR A 154 14.80 1.27 -9.36
N PHE A 155 14.81 1.07 -10.68
CA PHE A 155 15.57 0.00 -11.33
C PHE A 155 16.88 0.55 -11.87
N GLN A 156 18.02 -0.08 -11.52
CA GLN A 156 19.32 0.20 -12.14
C GLN A 156 19.67 -0.96 -13.08
N ILE A 157 19.72 -0.67 -14.38
CA ILE A 157 20.00 -1.67 -15.42
C ILE A 157 21.45 -1.51 -15.85
N CYS A 158 22.21 -2.61 -15.86
CA CYS A 158 23.59 -2.67 -16.35
C CYS A 158 23.69 -3.83 -17.35
N GLY A 159 24.36 -3.61 -18.48
CA GLY A 159 24.51 -4.60 -19.53
C GLY A 159 25.76 -4.34 -20.37
N GLU A 160 26.18 -5.35 -21.13
CA GLU A 160 27.41 -5.36 -21.93
C GLU A 160 27.43 -4.30 -23.05
N SER A 161 26.26 -3.79 -23.45
CA SER A 161 26.11 -2.73 -24.42
C SER A 161 24.88 -1.87 -24.14
N LYS A 162 24.88 -0.63 -24.65
CA LYS A 162 23.70 0.26 -24.57
C LYS A 162 22.45 -0.37 -25.18
N LYS A 163 22.60 -1.09 -26.31
CA LYS A 163 21.49 -1.81 -26.97
C LYS A 163 20.83 -2.82 -26.02
N ASN A 164 21.61 -3.55 -25.24
CA ASN A 164 21.08 -4.55 -24.28
C ASN A 164 20.36 -3.87 -23.11
N VAL A 165 20.90 -2.74 -22.63
CA VAL A 165 20.27 -1.93 -21.57
C VAL A 165 18.92 -1.37 -22.04
N ASP A 166 18.89 -0.74 -23.21
CA ASP A 166 17.68 -0.13 -23.79
C ASP A 166 16.61 -1.20 -24.07
N ALA A 167 17.00 -2.37 -24.59
CA ALA A 167 16.09 -3.49 -24.81
C ALA A 167 15.49 -4.03 -23.50
N THR A 168 16.31 -4.10 -22.44
CA THR A 168 15.85 -4.54 -21.11
C THR A 168 14.91 -3.51 -20.47
N GLU A 169 15.23 -2.22 -20.59
CA GLU A 169 14.36 -1.14 -20.12
C GLU A 169 12.99 -1.20 -20.79
N LEU A 170 12.96 -1.36 -22.12
CA LEU A 170 11.72 -1.48 -22.89
C LEU A 170 10.92 -2.72 -22.48
N TRP A 171 11.59 -3.86 -22.29
CA TRP A 171 10.95 -5.10 -21.84
C TRP A 171 10.29 -4.94 -20.46
N ILE A 172 10.99 -4.34 -19.48
CA ILE A 172 10.44 -4.06 -18.15
C ILE A 172 9.24 -3.11 -18.25
N LYS A 173 9.36 -2.03 -19.03
CA LYS A 173 8.25 -1.08 -19.27
C LYS A 173 7.03 -1.80 -19.84
N ASN A 174 7.22 -2.63 -20.85
CA ASN A 174 6.15 -3.38 -21.48
C ASN A 174 5.48 -4.38 -20.51
N LEU A 175 6.26 -5.04 -19.65
CA LEU A 175 5.70 -5.91 -18.61
C LEU A 175 4.85 -5.13 -17.62
N ILE A 176 5.35 -3.99 -17.12
CA ILE A 176 4.60 -3.14 -16.19
C ILE A 176 3.30 -2.66 -16.84
N LEU A 177 3.37 -2.17 -18.07
CA LEU A 177 2.19 -1.68 -18.78
C LEU A 177 1.18 -2.79 -19.10
N LYS A 178 1.66 -4.00 -19.41
CA LYS A 178 0.79 -5.16 -19.68
C LYS A 178 0.02 -5.61 -18.44
N GLU A 179 0.63 -5.51 -17.26
CA GLU A 179 -0.01 -5.88 -16.00
C GLU A 179 -0.87 -4.75 -15.40
N GLN A 180 -0.74 -3.52 -15.91
CA GLN A 180 -1.61 -2.42 -15.55
C GLN A 180 -2.96 -2.51 -16.27
N PHE A 181 -4.01 -2.30 -15.51
CA PHE A 181 -5.38 -2.26 -15.98
C PHE A 181 -6.08 -1.03 -15.40
N GLU A 182 -7.03 -0.53 -16.16
CA GLU A 182 -7.88 0.59 -15.77
C GLU A 182 -9.33 0.21 -16.00
N ASN A 183 -10.17 0.49 -15.01
CA ASN A 183 -11.61 0.34 -15.12
C ASN A 183 -12.31 1.62 -14.69
N ILE A 184 -13.39 1.95 -15.38
CA ILE A 184 -14.19 3.14 -15.12
C ILE A 184 -15.62 2.66 -14.83
N ILE A 185 -16.15 3.06 -13.69
CA ILE A 185 -17.52 2.79 -13.28
C ILE A 185 -18.31 4.09 -13.31
N SER A 186 -19.37 4.10 -14.11
CA SER A 186 -20.29 5.24 -14.27
C SER A 186 -21.63 4.89 -13.66
N ASP A 187 -22.12 5.68 -12.70
CA ASP A 187 -23.44 5.52 -12.11
C ASP A 187 -23.91 6.83 -11.45
N GLU A 188 -25.20 7.14 -11.54
CA GLU A 188 -25.79 8.35 -10.95
C GLU A 188 -25.76 8.30 -9.41
N LEU A 189 -25.85 7.10 -8.81
CA LEU A 189 -25.83 6.91 -7.36
C LEU A 189 -24.46 7.19 -6.73
N ILE A 190 -23.40 7.34 -7.53
CA ILE A 190 -22.08 7.73 -7.03
C ILE A 190 -22.11 9.12 -6.38
N GLU A 191 -23.01 10.01 -6.83
CA GLU A 191 -23.22 11.31 -6.20
C GLU A 191 -23.67 11.19 -4.73
N ASN A 192 -24.36 10.09 -4.39
CA ASN A 192 -24.92 9.82 -3.07
C ASN A 192 -23.94 9.13 -2.10
N PHE A 193 -22.66 9.01 -2.46
CA PHE A 193 -21.66 8.40 -1.58
C PHE A 193 -21.37 9.29 -0.36
N ASP A 194 -21.68 8.78 0.82
CA ASP A 194 -21.41 9.43 2.11
C ASP A 194 -19.99 9.13 2.63
N GLU A 195 -19.64 9.70 3.79
CA GLU A 195 -18.30 9.53 4.38
C GLU A 195 -17.90 8.05 4.55
N ARG A 196 -18.86 7.15 4.82
CA ARG A 196 -18.59 5.71 4.97
C ARG A 196 -18.18 5.06 3.65
N GLN A 197 -18.83 5.41 2.53
CA GLN A 197 -18.41 4.89 1.23
C GLN A 197 -17.05 5.46 0.84
N ILE A 198 -16.78 6.75 1.12
CA ILE A 198 -15.47 7.36 0.85
C ILE A 198 -14.36 6.70 1.69
N ASP A 199 -14.60 6.44 2.98
CA ASP A 199 -13.66 5.72 3.84
C ASP A 199 -13.41 4.29 3.36
N THR A 200 -14.47 3.62 2.87
CA THR A 200 -14.36 2.27 2.28
C THR A 200 -13.49 2.30 1.02
N LEU A 201 -13.66 3.30 0.14
CA LEU A 201 -12.81 3.48 -1.04
C LEU A 201 -11.36 3.75 -0.65
N ALA A 202 -11.11 4.59 0.36
CA ALA A 202 -9.77 4.87 0.88
C ALA A 202 -9.07 3.60 1.40
N ASP A 203 -9.80 2.77 2.14
CA ASP A 203 -9.30 1.50 2.65
C ASP A 203 -9.01 0.49 1.52
N LEU A 204 -9.90 0.38 0.54
CA LEU A 204 -9.68 -0.45 -0.65
C LEU A 204 -8.44 0.00 -1.43
N GLN A 205 -8.27 1.30 -1.62
CA GLN A 205 -7.11 1.88 -2.29
C GLN A 205 -5.80 1.43 -1.61
N ARG A 206 -5.74 1.56 -0.29
CA ARG A 206 -4.56 1.19 0.52
C ARG A 206 -4.31 -0.32 0.52
N ARG A 207 -5.33 -1.15 0.74
CA ARG A 207 -5.16 -2.61 0.88
C ARG A 207 -4.88 -3.32 -0.44
N LYS A 208 -5.33 -2.74 -1.56
CA LYS A 208 -5.22 -3.33 -2.90
C LYS A 208 -4.20 -2.64 -3.79
N HIS A 209 -3.47 -1.66 -3.24
CA HIS A 209 -2.44 -0.90 -3.97
C HIS A 209 -2.92 -0.38 -5.34
N VAL A 210 -4.21 -0.04 -5.44
CA VAL A 210 -4.79 0.59 -6.62
C VAL A 210 -4.76 2.11 -6.45
N THR A 211 -5.02 2.84 -7.52
CA THR A 211 -5.34 4.27 -7.49
C THR A 211 -6.81 4.43 -7.81
N ILE A 212 -7.55 5.13 -6.95
CA ILE A 212 -8.97 5.42 -7.15
C ILE A 212 -9.14 6.93 -7.32
N HIS A 213 -9.75 7.33 -8.43
CA HIS A 213 -10.05 8.72 -8.76
C HIS A 213 -11.57 8.88 -8.90
N LEU A 214 -12.14 9.79 -8.11
CA LEU A 214 -13.54 10.21 -8.22
C LEU A 214 -13.59 11.42 -9.15
N GLU A 215 -14.21 11.23 -10.31
CA GLU A 215 -14.43 12.29 -11.30
C GLU A 215 -15.88 12.77 -11.23
N ASN A 216 -16.03 14.05 -10.86
CA ASN A 216 -17.31 14.70 -10.59
C ASN A 216 -17.59 15.89 -11.51
N LYS A 217 -16.89 15.98 -12.65
CA LYS A 217 -17.02 17.11 -13.58
C LYS A 217 -18.24 17.01 -14.49
N HIS A 218 -18.73 15.80 -14.72
CA HIS A 218 -19.85 15.49 -15.61
C HIS A 218 -20.70 14.39 -14.99
N SER A 219 -22.00 14.43 -15.24
CA SER A 219 -22.95 13.37 -14.85
C SER A 219 -23.14 12.38 -16.00
N PRO A 220 -23.23 11.05 -15.74
CA PRO A 220 -23.13 10.42 -14.42
C PRO A 220 -21.74 10.57 -13.82
N HIS A 221 -21.62 10.53 -12.50
CA HIS A 221 -20.32 10.58 -11.83
C HIS A 221 -19.51 9.31 -12.15
N HIS A 222 -18.19 9.42 -12.19
CA HIS A 222 -17.32 8.30 -12.57
C HIS A 222 -16.30 7.99 -11.47
N ILE A 223 -16.11 6.69 -11.19
CA ILE A 223 -15.00 6.19 -10.39
C ILE A 223 -14.02 5.48 -11.32
N LYS A 224 -12.82 6.04 -11.43
CA LYS A 224 -11.72 5.49 -12.20
C LYS A 224 -10.76 4.74 -11.27
N ILE A 225 -10.51 3.47 -11.58
CA ILE A 225 -9.66 2.56 -10.79
C ILE A 225 -8.51 2.10 -11.68
N SER A 226 -7.27 2.38 -11.28
CA SER A 226 -6.06 2.00 -12.03
C SER A 226 -5.10 1.23 -11.14
N GLY A 227 -4.50 0.15 -11.64
CA GLY A 227 -3.61 -0.72 -10.86
C GLY A 227 -3.36 -2.05 -11.54
N ILE A 228 -2.98 -3.09 -10.80
CA ILE A 228 -2.84 -4.44 -11.37
C ILE A 228 -4.21 -5.07 -11.64
N SER A 229 -4.34 -5.82 -12.75
CA SER A 229 -5.62 -6.37 -13.24
C SER A 229 -6.45 -7.08 -12.17
N ARG A 230 -5.83 -7.95 -11.35
CA ARG A 230 -6.51 -8.71 -10.29
C ARG A 230 -7.14 -7.80 -9.23
N ASP A 231 -6.39 -6.79 -8.79
CA ASP A 231 -6.83 -5.89 -7.73
C ASP A 231 -7.83 -4.85 -8.25
N VAL A 232 -7.65 -4.36 -9.47
CA VAL A 232 -8.64 -3.49 -10.13
C VAL A 232 -9.97 -4.21 -10.30
N CYS A 233 -9.96 -5.46 -10.75
CA CYS A 233 -11.17 -6.27 -10.86
C CYS A 233 -11.86 -6.45 -9.50
N PHE A 234 -11.10 -6.81 -8.46
CA PHE A 234 -11.64 -6.95 -7.11
C PHE A 234 -12.29 -5.65 -6.60
N VAL A 235 -11.58 -4.53 -6.71
CA VAL A 235 -12.09 -3.23 -6.24
C VAL A 235 -13.31 -2.81 -7.05
N SER A 236 -13.33 -3.08 -8.35
CA SER A 236 -14.48 -2.79 -9.21
C SER A 236 -15.75 -3.51 -8.76
N VAL A 237 -15.63 -4.79 -8.37
CA VAL A 237 -16.74 -5.57 -7.82
C VAL A 237 -17.22 -4.98 -6.50
N GLU A 238 -16.32 -4.57 -5.60
CA GLU A 238 -16.70 -3.94 -4.34
C GLU A 238 -17.39 -2.58 -4.54
N VAL A 239 -16.95 -1.79 -5.52
CA VAL A 239 -17.63 -0.53 -5.90
C VAL A 239 -19.03 -0.79 -6.42
N GLN A 240 -19.20 -1.76 -7.32
CA GLN A 240 -20.52 -2.16 -7.82
C GLN A 240 -21.44 -2.64 -6.69
N LYS A 241 -20.93 -3.38 -5.70
CA LYS A 241 -21.72 -3.77 -4.51
C LYS A 241 -22.15 -2.57 -3.67
N MET A 242 -21.31 -1.54 -3.54
CA MET A 242 -21.68 -0.31 -2.83
C MET A 242 -22.82 0.41 -3.53
N ILE A 243 -22.75 0.56 -4.85
CA ILE A 243 -23.81 1.13 -5.69
C ILE A 243 -25.10 0.33 -5.55
N GLN A 244 -25.02 -1.00 -5.69
CA GLN A 244 -26.16 -1.89 -5.56
C GLN A 244 -26.83 -1.75 -4.18
N LYS A 245 -26.05 -1.66 -3.11
CA LYS A 245 -26.59 -1.50 -1.75
C LYS A 245 -27.35 -0.17 -1.58
N ILE A 246 -26.86 0.91 -2.18
CA ILE A 246 -27.57 2.20 -2.18
C ILE A 246 -28.90 2.05 -2.92
N LYS A 247 -28.86 1.45 -4.11
CA LYS A 247 -30.05 1.18 -4.93
C LYS A 247 -31.10 0.36 -4.17
N ASP A 248 -30.69 -0.77 -3.57
CA ASP A 248 -31.58 -1.64 -2.79
C ASP A 248 -32.21 -0.89 -1.61
N THR A 249 -31.44 -0.03 -0.95
CA THR A 249 -31.92 0.77 0.18
C THR A 249 -32.96 1.81 -0.26
N GLU A 250 -32.76 2.44 -1.42
CA GLU A 250 -33.69 3.41 -1.98
C GLU A 250 -34.98 2.77 -2.48
N GLU A 251 -34.87 1.59 -3.10
CA GLU A 251 -36.02 0.78 -3.51
C GLU A 251 -36.85 0.35 -2.30
N GLU A 252 -36.20 -0.19 -1.25
CA GLU A 252 -36.87 -0.59 -0.01
C GLU A 252 -37.56 0.61 0.66
N ARG A 253 -36.90 1.76 0.70
CA ARG A 253 -37.49 2.99 1.25
C ARG A 253 -38.70 3.45 0.47
N SER A 254 -38.63 3.40 -0.86
CA SER A 254 -39.73 3.78 -1.76
C SER A 254 -40.91 2.83 -1.62
N LYS A 255 -40.66 1.52 -1.53
CA LYS A 255 -41.67 0.50 -1.27
C LYS A 255 -42.33 0.71 0.10
N ALA A 256 -41.52 0.98 1.14
CA ALA A 256 -42.03 1.22 2.48
C ALA A 256 -42.94 2.46 2.55
N GLU A 257 -42.60 3.52 1.82
CA GLU A 257 -43.43 4.72 1.69
C GLU A 257 -44.79 4.40 1.05
N LEU A 258 -44.79 3.68 -0.07
CA LEU A 258 -46.01 3.31 -0.80
C LEU A 258 -46.92 2.44 0.07
N VAL A 259 -46.37 1.41 0.73
CA VAL A 259 -47.15 0.53 1.61
C VAL A 259 -47.72 1.30 2.79
N TYR A 260 -46.93 2.18 3.42
CA TYR A 260 -47.39 3.01 4.54
C TYR A 260 -48.54 3.96 4.16
N ASN A 261 -48.63 4.37 2.89
CA ASN A 261 -49.73 5.19 2.38
C ASN A 261 -51.02 4.38 2.13
N LEU A 262 -50.92 3.06 1.97
CA LEU A 262 -52.07 2.19 1.74
C LEU A 262 -52.60 1.55 3.03
N VAL A 263 -51.69 1.12 3.92
CA VAL A 263 -52.02 0.36 5.13
C VAL A 263 -51.12 0.81 6.28
N GLU A 264 -51.73 1.02 7.45
CA GLU A 264 -51.03 1.31 8.70
C GLU A 264 -51.16 0.18 9.70
N TRP A 265 -50.02 -0.38 10.09
CA TRP A 265 -49.89 -1.27 11.22
C TRP A 265 -49.63 -0.44 12.49
N ARG A 266 -50.31 -0.79 13.57
CA ARG A 266 -50.26 -0.07 14.84
C ARG A 266 -50.11 -1.01 16.03
N TYR A 267 -49.53 -0.50 17.12
CA TYR A 267 -49.39 -1.19 18.41
C TYR A 267 -49.85 -0.29 19.56
N PRO A 268 -50.21 -0.84 20.73
CA PRO A 268 -50.66 -0.05 21.87
C PRO A 268 -49.51 0.76 22.47
N GLY A 269 -49.69 2.08 22.54
CA GLY A 269 -48.79 3.02 23.21
C GLY A 269 -49.02 3.09 24.72
N SER A 270 -48.16 3.84 25.42
CA SER A 270 -48.20 3.99 26.88
C SER A 270 -49.50 4.61 27.42
N ASN A 271 -50.21 5.36 26.57
CA ASN A 271 -51.39 6.14 26.96
C ASN A 271 -52.70 5.44 26.55
N GLY A 272 -52.65 4.17 26.16
CA GLY A 272 -53.80 3.42 25.62
C GLY A 272 -54.13 3.72 24.16
N ASN A 273 -53.57 4.77 23.57
CA ASN A 273 -53.70 5.08 22.14
C ASN A 273 -52.80 4.16 21.30
N PHE A 274 -53.27 3.82 20.10
CA PHE A 274 -52.47 3.10 19.11
C PHE A 274 -51.44 4.01 18.45
N VAL A 275 -50.22 3.52 18.31
CA VAL A 275 -49.08 4.19 17.67
C VAL A 275 -48.71 3.41 16.42
N ALA A 276 -48.47 4.11 15.31
CA ALA A 276 -48.04 3.48 14.07
C ALA A 276 -46.61 2.93 14.19
N PHE A 277 -46.35 1.80 13.53
CA PHE A 277 -44.98 1.35 13.30
C PHE A 277 -44.25 2.31 12.36
N ASP A 278 -42.92 2.32 12.41
CA ASP A 278 -42.13 3.00 11.39
C ASP A 278 -42.38 2.37 10.00
N LYS A 279 -42.14 3.14 8.94
CA LYS A 279 -42.46 2.74 7.57
C LYS A 279 -41.87 1.39 7.17
N LEU A 280 -40.64 1.09 7.61
CA LEU A 280 -39.96 -0.15 7.26
C LEU A 280 -40.60 -1.34 8.00
N THR A 281 -40.80 -1.25 9.31
CA THR A 281 -41.47 -2.30 10.08
C THR A 281 -42.91 -2.53 9.59
N ASN A 282 -43.62 -1.44 9.23
CA ASN A 282 -44.95 -1.50 8.65
C ASN A 282 -44.96 -2.30 7.33
N MET A 283 -44.02 -2.02 6.44
CA MET A 283 -43.88 -2.74 5.18
C MET A 283 -43.57 -4.21 5.40
N GLN A 284 -42.68 -4.54 6.35
CA GLN A 284 -42.34 -5.94 6.66
C GLN A 284 -43.52 -6.73 7.21
N LEU A 285 -44.34 -6.11 8.08
CA LEU A 285 -45.59 -6.70 8.58
C LEU A 285 -46.57 -6.96 7.44
N GLU A 286 -46.73 -5.99 6.54
CA GLU A 286 -47.64 -6.14 5.39
C GLU A 286 -47.15 -7.21 4.39
N ASP A 287 -45.87 -7.22 4.06
CA ASP A 287 -45.27 -8.25 3.19
C ASP A 287 -45.45 -9.65 3.79
N ALA A 288 -45.25 -9.79 5.11
CA ALA A 288 -45.41 -11.05 5.82
C ALA A 288 -46.89 -11.49 5.86
N GLN A 289 -47.83 -10.56 6.02
CA GLN A 289 -49.27 -10.80 5.96
C GLN A 289 -49.67 -11.29 4.57
N ILE A 290 -49.24 -10.61 3.50
CA ILE A 290 -49.53 -10.97 2.10
C ILE A 290 -48.93 -12.35 1.77
N ALA A 291 -47.70 -12.62 2.24
CA ALA A 291 -47.02 -13.89 2.06
C ALA A 291 -47.56 -15.02 2.97
N LYS A 292 -48.58 -14.75 3.80
CA LYS A 292 -49.17 -15.70 4.76
C LYS A 292 -48.13 -16.34 5.69
N LYS A 293 -47.09 -15.59 6.08
CA LYS A 293 -46.15 -16.05 7.10
C LYS A 293 -46.88 -16.08 8.44
N PRO A 294 -46.71 -17.14 9.26
CA PRO A 294 -47.43 -17.24 10.53
C PRO A 294 -46.89 -16.26 11.57
N HIS A 295 -45.57 -16.03 11.58
CA HIS A 295 -44.92 -15.21 12.59
C HIS A 295 -43.90 -14.23 11.99
N LEU A 296 -43.78 -13.06 12.61
CA LEU A 296 -42.73 -12.08 12.32
C LEU A 296 -42.22 -11.44 13.61
N THR A 297 -40.89 -11.35 13.77
CA THR A 297 -40.30 -10.64 14.91
C THR A 297 -40.17 -9.15 14.60
N VAL A 298 -40.73 -8.29 15.45
CA VAL A 298 -40.64 -6.83 15.36
C VAL A 298 -40.05 -6.24 16.65
N LYS A 299 -39.56 -5.00 16.59
CA LYS A 299 -39.06 -4.28 17.78
C LYS A 299 -40.02 -3.17 18.18
N ILE A 300 -40.47 -3.20 19.44
CA ILE A 300 -41.32 -2.18 20.04
C ILE A 300 -40.63 -1.72 21.32
N ASN A 301 -40.38 -0.41 21.48
CA ASN A 301 -39.69 0.14 22.64
C ASN A 301 -38.38 -0.58 23.00
N LYS A 302 -37.59 -0.95 21.98
CA LYS A 302 -36.32 -1.71 22.06
C LYS A 302 -36.44 -3.17 22.54
N LYS A 303 -37.65 -3.69 22.76
CA LYS A 303 -37.92 -5.11 23.04
C LYS A 303 -38.37 -5.83 21.79
N ASN A 304 -37.98 -7.10 21.65
CA ASN A 304 -38.43 -7.95 20.56
C ASN A 304 -39.82 -8.53 20.89
N TYR A 305 -40.72 -8.49 19.93
CA TYR A 305 -42.03 -9.12 20.00
C TYR A 305 -42.17 -10.08 18.82
N ASN A 306 -42.61 -11.31 19.08
CA ASN A 306 -42.99 -12.25 18.04
C ASN A 306 -44.48 -12.07 17.73
N VAL A 307 -44.77 -11.51 16.56
CA VAL A 307 -46.12 -11.24 16.06
C VAL A 307 -46.67 -12.49 15.38
N ASP A 308 -47.79 -13.00 15.85
CA ASP A 308 -48.65 -13.93 15.10
C ASP A 308 -49.59 -13.12 14.20
N LEU A 309 -49.41 -13.29 12.89
CA LEU A 309 -50.11 -12.53 11.85
C LEU A 309 -51.55 -13.04 11.60
N ASN A 310 -51.90 -14.24 12.09
CA ASN A 310 -53.26 -14.75 12.00
C ASN A 310 -54.14 -14.22 13.13
N THR A 311 -53.58 -14.13 14.34
CA THR A 311 -54.30 -13.66 15.53
C THR A 311 -54.11 -12.17 15.80
N LEU A 312 -53.16 -11.52 15.13
CA LEU A 312 -52.74 -10.13 15.36
C LEU A 312 -52.30 -9.89 16.82
N GLN A 313 -51.65 -10.88 17.41
CA GLN A 313 -51.08 -10.82 18.75
C GLN A 313 -49.56 -10.84 18.69
N ALA A 314 -48.90 -10.04 19.52
CA ALA A 314 -47.45 -9.99 19.62
C ALA A 314 -47.01 -10.35 21.04
N ASN A 315 -46.14 -11.35 21.16
CA ASN A 315 -45.66 -11.88 22.44
C ASN A 315 -44.20 -11.49 22.65
N ASP A 316 -43.84 -10.93 23.81
CA ASP A 316 -42.44 -10.78 24.20
C ASP A 316 -41.87 -12.04 24.86
N ASP A 317 -40.57 -12.01 25.11
CA ASP A 317 -39.79 -13.05 25.78
C ASP A 317 -40.20 -13.28 27.25
N GLN A 318 -40.97 -12.37 27.83
CA GLN A 318 -41.47 -12.42 29.20
C GLN A 318 -42.93 -12.91 29.26
N GLY A 319 -43.52 -13.30 28.13
CA GLY A 319 -44.89 -13.80 28.04
C GLY A 319 -45.96 -12.71 28.06
N LYS A 320 -45.60 -11.43 27.88
CA LYS A 320 -46.56 -10.35 27.73
C LYS A 320 -47.09 -10.34 26.29
N THR A 321 -48.40 -10.46 26.17
CA THR A 321 -49.12 -10.35 24.89
C THR A 321 -49.68 -8.94 24.70
N ILE A 322 -49.51 -8.40 23.50
CA ILE A 322 -50.15 -7.16 23.05
C ILE A 322 -50.90 -7.41 21.73
N ASN A 323 -52.00 -6.71 21.51
CA ASN A 323 -52.74 -6.79 20.25
C ASN A 323 -52.24 -5.71 19.30
N ILE A 324 -51.91 -6.10 18.07
CA ILE A 324 -51.58 -5.16 16.99
C ILE A 324 -52.80 -4.96 16.08
N GLN A 325 -52.80 -3.86 15.33
CA GLN A 325 -53.88 -3.52 14.42
C GLN A 325 -53.33 -3.28 13.02
N ARG A 326 -54.03 -3.79 12.01
CA ARG A 326 -53.82 -3.48 10.60
C ARG A 326 -54.99 -2.62 10.11
N VAL A 327 -54.71 -1.40 9.68
CA VAL A 327 -55.73 -0.41 9.30
C VAL A 327 -55.52 0.02 7.84
N PRO A 328 -56.42 -0.35 6.91
CA PRO A 328 -56.41 0.21 5.55
C PRO A 328 -56.68 1.71 5.58
N LYS A 329 -55.91 2.51 4.84
CA LYS A 329 -56.11 3.97 4.75
C LYS A 329 -57.14 4.40 3.71
N ASN A 330 -57.53 3.48 2.80
CA ASN A 330 -58.39 3.80 1.66
C ASN A 330 -59.87 3.38 1.82
N GLU A 331 -60.34 2.95 2.99
CA GLU A 331 -61.75 2.53 3.18
C GLU A 331 -62.72 3.67 3.57
N GLY A 332 -62.42 4.92 3.20
CA GLY A 332 -63.20 6.09 3.67
C GLY A 332 -63.50 7.20 2.66
N LYS A 333 -63.19 7.05 1.37
CA LYS A 333 -63.60 8.01 0.33
C LYS A 333 -63.84 7.30 -1.01
N LEU A 334 -65.03 6.75 -1.17
CA LEU A 334 -65.68 6.56 -2.47
C LEU A 334 -67.10 7.10 -2.36
#